data_AF-A0A6I4WAG5-F1
#
_entry.id   AF-A0A6I4WAG5-F1
#
_cell.length_a   1.000
_cell.length_b   1.000
_cell.length_c   1.000
_cell.angle_alpha   90.00
_cell.angle_beta   90.00
_cell.angle_gamma   90.00
#
_symmetry.space_group_name_H-M   'P 1'
#
loop_
_entity.id
_entity.type
_entity.pdbx_description
1 polymer ?
#
loop_
_entity_poly.entity_id
_entity_poly.type
_entity_poly.pdbx_seq_one_letter_code
_entity_poly.pdbx_strand_id
1 'polypeptide(L)'
;MISDDQPADTTPPPSREQVHEALRATVRHGALAANLTVFTPTVIDLLVPPNGDEESNMTRAAIAEDLIRKGITAVEEHDGPAVGSALRIMLGLASGTAVLSVEERRRQAARAIGIQPDTFRRDNHSRRYFLELAFAIHSLIESRSAGAR
;
A
#
# COMPACT_ATOMS: atom_id res chain seq x y z
N MET A 1 17.47 32.70 -26.65
CA MET A 1 18.05 31.95 -25.52
C MET A 1 17.14 30.76 -25.27
N ILE A 2 17.77 29.63 -25.02
CA ILE A 2 17.27 28.27 -25.14
C ILE A 2 16.04 28.08 -24.24
N SER A 3 14.94 27.63 -24.84
CA SER A 3 13.81 27.07 -24.11
C SER A 3 14.31 25.82 -23.39
N ASP A 4 14.36 25.88 -22.05
CA ASP A 4 14.50 24.69 -21.21
C ASP A 4 13.24 23.85 -21.36
N ASP A 5 13.26 22.98 -22.38
CA ASP A 5 12.37 21.82 -22.49
C ASP A 5 12.87 20.80 -21.45
N GLN A 6 12.51 21.01 -20.18
CA GLN A 6 12.64 19.94 -19.19
C GLN A 6 11.76 18.79 -19.68
N PRO A 7 12.30 17.58 -19.92
CA PRO A 7 11.45 16.45 -20.20
C PRO A 7 10.58 16.26 -18.97
N ALA A 8 9.28 16.47 -19.13
CA ALA A 8 8.31 16.06 -18.12
C ALA A 8 8.71 14.65 -17.68
N ASP A 9 8.93 14.45 -16.39
CA ASP A 9 9.32 13.17 -15.81
C ASP A 9 8.15 12.19 -16.03
N THR A 10 8.07 11.63 -17.24
CA THR A 10 7.00 10.74 -17.69
C THR A 10 7.36 9.33 -17.29
N THR A 11 7.69 9.12 -16.02
CA THR A 11 7.68 7.76 -15.49
C THR A 11 6.22 7.29 -15.54
N PRO A 12 5.88 6.27 -16.34
CA PRO A 12 4.51 5.79 -16.41
C PRO A 12 4.07 5.31 -15.01
N PRO A 13 2.77 5.41 -14.68
CA PRO A 13 2.28 4.92 -13.40
C PRO A 13 2.68 3.44 -13.23
N PRO A 14 3.00 3.02 -12.00
CA PRO A 14 3.41 1.65 -11.75
C PRO A 14 2.27 0.71 -12.13
N SER A 15 2.60 -0.42 -12.77
CA SER A 15 1.62 -1.44 -13.07
C SER A 15 1.02 -2.04 -11.80
N ARG A 16 -0.19 -2.60 -11.91
CA ARG A 16 -0.91 -3.28 -10.81
C ARG A 16 -0.09 -4.40 -10.18
N GLU A 17 0.67 -5.12 -11.00
CA GLU A 17 1.54 -6.20 -10.56
C GLU A 17 2.71 -5.68 -9.72
N GLN A 18 3.32 -4.56 -10.13
CA GLN A 18 4.35 -3.90 -9.33
C GLN A 18 3.80 -3.41 -7.99
N VAL A 19 2.60 -2.81 -7.97
CA VAL A 19 1.93 -2.39 -6.73
C VAL A 19 1.65 -3.60 -5.83
N HIS A 20 1.17 -4.71 -6.39
CA HIS A 20 0.90 -5.92 -5.63
C HIS A 20 2.18 -6.49 -4.97
N GLU A 21 3.27 -6.63 -5.72
CA GLU A 21 4.53 -7.13 -5.18
C GLU A 21 5.12 -6.17 -4.12
N ALA A 22 5.01 -4.86 -4.35
CA ALA A 22 5.37 -3.84 -3.37
C ALA A 22 4.61 -4.02 -2.05
N LEU A 23 3.29 -4.20 -2.11
CA LEU A 23 2.46 -4.46 -0.91
C LEU A 23 2.85 -5.76 -0.21
N ARG A 24 3.25 -6.81 -0.95
CA ARG A 24 3.73 -8.05 -0.33
C ARG A 24 5.02 -7.85 0.45
N ALA A 25 5.92 -7.01 -0.06
CA ALA A 25 7.18 -6.69 0.62
C ALA A 25 6.93 -5.97 1.97
N THR A 26 5.89 -5.12 2.06
CA THR A 26 5.58 -4.41 3.31
C THR A 26 4.99 -5.31 4.38
N VAL A 27 4.36 -6.45 4.04
CA VAL A 27 3.71 -7.33 5.03
C VAL A 27 4.63 -7.67 6.20
N ARG A 28 5.92 -7.93 5.93
CA ARG A 28 6.89 -8.33 6.96
C ARG A 28 7.05 -7.25 8.04
N HIS A 29 7.21 -5.99 7.63
CA HIS A 29 7.56 -4.89 8.53
C HIS A 29 6.39 -3.93 8.80
N GLY A 30 5.27 -4.09 8.11
CA GLY A 30 4.16 -3.15 8.11
C GLY A 30 4.36 -1.99 7.12
N ALA A 31 3.31 -1.20 6.93
CA ALA A 31 3.23 -0.10 5.96
C ALA A 31 3.13 1.28 6.62
N LEU A 32 3.47 1.41 7.90
CA LEU A 32 3.63 2.72 8.52
C LEU A 32 4.79 3.48 7.85
N ALA A 33 4.69 4.80 7.69
CA ALA A 33 5.66 5.64 7.02
C ALA A 33 7.10 5.45 7.54
N ALA A 34 7.26 5.34 8.86
CA ALA A 34 8.56 5.05 9.48
C ALA A 34 9.11 3.68 9.05
N ASN A 35 8.25 2.65 8.96
CA ASN A 35 8.65 1.31 8.54
C ASN A 35 8.91 1.25 7.03
N LEU A 36 8.14 1.96 6.22
CA LEU A 36 8.38 2.09 4.79
C LEU A 36 9.76 2.71 4.54
N THR A 37 10.09 3.79 5.25
CA THR A 37 11.38 4.49 5.13
C THR A 37 12.56 3.58 5.45
N VAL A 38 12.44 2.75 6.49
CA VAL A 38 13.55 1.91 6.98
C VAL A 38 13.67 0.60 6.21
N PHE A 39 12.55 -0.08 5.93
CA PHE A 39 12.56 -1.48 5.49
C PHE A 39 12.15 -1.66 4.03
N THR A 40 11.34 -0.77 3.47
CA THR A 40 10.82 -0.89 2.10
C THR A 40 10.80 0.45 1.37
N PRO A 41 11.95 1.16 1.26
CA PRO A 41 12.00 2.48 0.63
C PRO A 41 11.59 2.44 -0.85
N THR A 42 11.85 1.34 -1.54
CA THR A 42 11.43 1.11 -2.93
C THR A 42 9.90 1.16 -3.12
N VAL A 43 9.11 0.87 -2.08
CA VAL A 43 7.65 1.01 -2.12
C VAL A 43 7.25 2.50 -2.13
N ILE A 44 8.00 3.35 -1.44
CA ILE A 44 7.80 4.80 -1.48
C ILE A 44 8.08 5.31 -2.89
N ASP A 45 9.21 4.92 -3.47
CA ASP A 45 9.59 5.31 -4.84
C ASP A 45 8.57 4.86 -5.88
N LEU A 46 7.97 3.68 -5.69
CA LEU A 46 6.95 3.17 -6.59
C LEU A 46 5.62 3.94 -6.47
N LEU A 47 5.13 4.17 -5.25
CA LEU A 47 3.81 4.75 -5.02
C LEU A 47 3.79 6.28 -5.11
N VAL A 48 4.92 6.91 -4.77
CA VAL A 48 5.10 8.35 -4.72
C VAL A 48 6.48 8.66 -5.29
N PRO A 49 6.67 8.57 -6.61
CA PRO A 49 7.96 8.84 -7.23
C PRO A 49 8.44 10.26 -6.93
N PRO A 50 9.76 10.51 -6.91
CA PRO A 50 10.28 11.86 -6.75
C PRO A 50 9.80 12.72 -7.93
N ASN A 51 9.37 13.94 -7.65
CA ASN A 51 8.78 14.85 -8.64
C ASN A 51 9.69 16.05 -8.98
N GLY A 52 11.00 15.94 -8.70
CA GLY A 52 11.98 17.01 -8.91
C GLY A 52 12.02 18.08 -7.80
N ASP A 53 10.96 18.22 -7.01
CA ASP A 53 10.98 19.04 -5.80
C ASP A 53 11.77 18.32 -4.69
N GLU A 54 12.42 19.08 -3.80
CA GLU A 54 13.12 18.56 -2.60
C GLU A 54 12.13 18.06 -1.52
N GLU A 55 11.11 17.27 -1.92
CA GLU A 55 10.20 16.67 -0.98
C GLU A 55 10.94 15.61 -0.14
N SER A 56 10.96 15.83 1.18
CA SER A 56 11.60 14.91 2.11
C SER A 56 11.04 13.49 1.93
N ASN A 57 11.92 12.49 2.00
CA ASN A 57 11.55 11.08 1.91
C ASN A 57 10.50 10.69 2.96
N MET A 58 10.51 11.32 4.14
CA MET A 58 9.51 11.08 5.19
C MET A 58 8.11 11.59 4.77
N THR A 59 8.04 12.72 4.07
CA THR A 59 6.78 13.25 3.53
C THR A 59 6.23 12.30 2.46
N ARG A 60 7.09 11.85 1.53
CA ARG A 60 6.72 10.84 0.52
C ARG A 60 6.26 9.53 1.16
N ALA A 61 6.91 9.09 2.25
CA ALA A 61 6.50 7.91 3.00
C ALA A 61 5.12 8.08 3.65
N ALA A 62 4.82 9.26 4.19
CA ALA A 62 3.50 9.57 4.74
C ALA A 62 2.41 9.60 3.65
N ILE A 63 2.71 10.14 2.47
CA ILE A 63 1.81 10.10 1.31
C ILE A 63 1.60 8.65 0.85
N ALA A 64 2.65 7.82 0.82
CA ALA A 64 2.55 6.41 0.47
C ALA A 64 1.67 5.63 1.47
N GLU A 65 1.85 5.86 2.77
CA GLU A 65 0.99 5.30 3.81
C GLU A 65 -0.48 5.73 3.61
N ASP A 66 -0.72 7.02 3.36
CA ASP A 66 -2.07 7.54 3.12
C ASP A 66 -2.73 6.93 1.88
N LEU A 67 -1.99 6.75 0.78
CA LEU A 67 -2.48 6.04 -0.41
C LEU A 67 -2.87 4.60 -0.09
N ILE A 68 -2.05 3.89 0.69
CA ILE A 68 -2.37 2.53 1.14
C ILE A 68 -3.64 2.54 1.99
N ARG A 69 -3.78 3.47 2.94
CA ARG A 69 -4.98 3.60 3.78
C ARG A 69 -6.23 3.89 2.95
N LYS A 70 -6.16 4.79 1.98
CA LYS A 70 -7.26 5.10 1.05
C LYS A 70 -7.62 3.89 0.19
N GLY A 71 -6.63 3.16 -0.33
CA GLY A 71 -6.84 1.91 -1.05
C GLY A 71 -7.58 0.87 -0.20
N ILE A 72 -7.21 0.74 1.07
CA ILE A 72 -7.92 -0.16 2.00
C ILE A 72 -9.37 0.30 2.22
N THR A 73 -9.62 1.61 2.36
CA THR A 73 -10.98 2.13 2.47
C THR A 73 -11.81 1.80 1.23
N ALA A 74 -11.26 1.93 0.02
CA ALA A 74 -11.97 1.55 -1.20
C ALA A 74 -12.29 0.04 -1.27
N VAL A 75 -11.37 -0.82 -0.81
CA VAL A 75 -11.65 -2.26 -0.69
C VAL A 75 -12.72 -2.53 0.37
N GLU A 76 -12.68 -1.83 1.50
CA GLU A 76 -13.70 -1.93 2.55
C GLU A 76 -15.10 -1.57 2.07
N GLU A 77 -15.22 -0.52 1.25
CA GLU A 77 -16.50 -0.10 0.66
C GLU A 77 -17.09 -1.18 -0.27
N HIS A 78 -16.24 -1.95 -0.95
CA HIS A 78 -16.65 -2.99 -1.90
C HIS A 78 -16.82 -4.38 -1.26
N ASP A 79 -15.83 -4.84 -0.51
CA ASP A 79 -15.73 -6.19 0.05
C ASP A 79 -16.15 -6.25 1.54
N GLY A 80 -16.42 -5.10 2.16
CA GLY A 80 -16.94 -4.97 3.51
C GLY A 80 -15.91 -4.64 4.59
N PRO A 81 -16.38 -4.17 5.76
CA PRO A 81 -15.54 -3.66 6.85
C PRO A 81 -14.58 -4.70 7.45
N ALA A 82 -14.99 -5.97 7.46
CA ALA A 82 -14.16 -7.07 7.93
C ALA A 82 -12.87 -7.21 7.09
N VAL A 83 -12.97 -7.06 5.77
CA VAL A 83 -11.83 -7.14 4.84
C VAL A 83 -10.89 -5.95 5.03
N GLY A 84 -11.46 -4.74 5.12
CA GLY A 84 -10.67 -3.53 5.43
C GLY A 84 -9.91 -3.66 6.74
N SER A 85 -10.56 -4.16 7.79
CA SER A 85 -9.93 -4.41 9.09
C SER A 85 -8.79 -5.42 8.97
N ALA A 86 -9.00 -6.54 8.29
CA ALA A 86 -7.96 -7.55 8.06
C ALA A 86 -6.75 -6.99 7.31
N LEU A 87 -6.96 -6.16 6.28
CA LEU A 87 -5.86 -5.50 5.55
C LEU A 87 -5.08 -4.52 6.44
N ARG A 88 -5.77 -3.69 7.23
CA ARG A 88 -5.11 -2.77 8.19
C ARG A 88 -4.28 -3.53 9.21
N ILE A 89 -4.80 -4.65 9.74
CA ILE A 89 -4.07 -5.51 10.67
C ILE A 89 -2.85 -6.12 9.98
N MET A 90 -3.02 -6.74 8.80
CA MET A 90 -1.92 -7.39 8.07
C MET A 90 -0.79 -6.41 7.74
N LEU A 91 -1.12 -5.16 7.41
CA LEU A 91 -0.15 -4.12 7.10
C LEU A 91 0.35 -3.36 8.34
N GLY A 92 -0.04 -3.75 9.56
CA GLY A 92 0.42 -3.10 10.79
C GLY A 92 -0.10 -1.66 10.96
N LEU A 93 -1.17 -1.30 10.26
CA LEU A 93 -1.78 0.04 10.23
C LEU A 93 -2.91 0.20 11.26
N ALA A 94 -3.42 -0.91 11.80
CA ALA A 94 -4.36 -0.91 12.92
C ALA A 94 -3.62 -0.63 14.23
N SER A 95 -4.30 0.04 15.18
CA SER A 95 -3.70 0.41 16.47
C SER A 95 -3.10 -0.81 17.19
N GLY A 96 -1.86 -0.68 17.67
CA GLY A 96 -1.15 -1.74 18.38
C GLY A 96 -0.65 -2.91 17.51
N THR A 97 -0.90 -2.92 16.19
CA THR A 97 -0.52 -4.06 15.34
C THR A 97 0.88 -3.96 14.72
N ALA A 98 1.46 -2.76 14.70
CA ALA A 98 2.79 -2.52 14.12
C ALA A 98 3.93 -3.28 14.83
N VAL A 99 3.79 -3.50 16.14
CA VAL A 99 4.77 -4.21 16.97
C VAL A 99 4.61 -5.73 16.93
N LEU A 100 3.53 -6.22 16.33
CA LEU A 100 3.21 -7.64 16.29
C LEU A 100 3.99 -8.35 15.19
N SER A 101 4.34 -9.61 15.45
CA SER A 101 4.86 -10.49 14.41
C SER A 101 3.84 -10.66 13.28
N VAL A 102 4.34 -10.99 12.08
CA VAL A 102 3.48 -11.30 10.92
C VAL A 102 2.47 -12.40 11.25
N GLU A 103 2.87 -13.37 12.06
CA GLU A 103 2.02 -14.50 12.42
C GLU A 103 0.88 -14.07 13.36
N GLU A 104 1.14 -13.18 14.32
CA GLU A 104 0.10 -12.61 15.18
C GLU A 104 -0.86 -11.72 14.39
N ARG A 105 -0.34 -10.89 13.47
CA ARG A 105 -1.18 -10.11 12.55
C ARG A 105 -2.06 -11.00 11.70
N ARG A 106 -1.55 -12.10 11.15
CA ARG A 106 -2.35 -13.08 10.41
C ARG A 106 -3.46 -13.68 11.27
N ARG A 107 -3.15 -14.08 12.51
CA ARG A 107 -4.17 -14.63 13.42
C ARG A 107 -5.28 -13.61 13.70
N GLN A 108 -4.92 -12.35 13.94
CA GLN A 108 -5.90 -11.28 14.18
C GLN A 108 -6.70 -10.94 12.91
N ALA A 109 -6.06 -10.86 11.75
CA ALA A 109 -6.73 -10.61 10.47
C ALA A 109 -7.70 -11.74 10.10
N ALA A 110 -7.33 -13.00 10.33
CA ALA A 110 -8.21 -14.14 10.11
C ALA A 110 -9.45 -14.09 11.00
N ARG A 111 -9.29 -13.72 12.28
CA ARG A 111 -10.40 -13.50 13.21
C ARG A 111 -11.33 -12.38 12.72
N ALA A 112 -10.80 -11.29 12.17
CA ALA A 112 -11.59 -10.17 11.68
C ALA A 112 -12.56 -10.56 10.55
N ILE A 113 -12.19 -11.53 9.71
CA ILE A 113 -13.02 -12.05 8.61
C ILE A 113 -13.68 -13.41 8.92
N GLY A 114 -13.62 -13.88 10.17
CA GLY A 114 -14.30 -15.09 10.62
C GLY A 114 -13.73 -16.41 10.08
N ILE A 115 -12.45 -16.45 9.68
CA ILE A 115 -11.79 -17.68 9.21
C ILE A 115 -10.67 -18.13 10.15
N GLN A 116 -10.24 -19.39 9.99
CA GLN A 116 -9.08 -19.90 10.72
C GLN A 116 -7.78 -19.28 10.17
N PRO A 117 -6.77 -19.00 11.02
CA PRO A 117 -5.49 -18.43 10.58
C PRO A 117 -4.79 -19.25 9.49
N ASP A 118 -4.86 -20.58 9.61
CA ASP A 118 -4.30 -21.50 8.63
C ASP A 118 -5.01 -21.43 7.26
N THR A 119 -6.32 -21.15 7.25
CA THR A 119 -7.13 -20.91 6.05
C THR A 119 -6.71 -19.61 5.36
N PHE A 120 -6.41 -18.56 6.13
CA PHE A 120 -5.91 -17.28 5.61
C PHE A 120 -4.61 -17.43 4.80
N ARG A 121 -3.77 -18.40 5.19
CA ARG A 121 -2.52 -18.76 4.50
C ARG A 121 -2.73 -19.68 3.30
N ARG A 122 -3.59 -20.71 3.42
CA ARG A 122 -3.71 -21.79 2.42
C ARG A 122 -4.63 -21.46 1.24
N ASP A 123 -5.69 -20.68 1.44
CA ASP A 123 -6.78 -20.57 0.44
C ASP A 123 -6.67 -19.37 -0.51
N ASN A 124 -5.47 -18.81 -0.70
CA ASN A 124 -5.27 -17.61 -1.52
C ASN A 124 -6.13 -16.38 -1.11
N HIS A 125 -6.84 -16.42 0.02
CA HIS A 125 -7.68 -15.31 0.48
C HIS A 125 -6.85 -14.03 0.70
N SER A 126 -5.70 -14.17 1.37
CA SER A 126 -4.75 -13.08 1.51
C SER A 126 -4.26 -12.57 0.16
N ARG A 127 -3.98 -13.45 -0.81
CA ARG A 127 -3.59 -13.04 -2.17
C ARG A 127 -4.70 -12.24 -2.86
N ARG A 128 -5.96 -12.69 -2.79
CA ARG A 128 -7.09 -11.97 -3.37
C ARG A 128 -7.22 -10.56 -2.79
N TYR A 129 -7.26 -10.42 -1.47
CA TYR A 129 -7.44 -9.09 -0.85
C TYR A 129 -6.27 -8.14 -1.14
N PHE A 130 -5.05 -8.66 -1.23
CA PHE A 130 -3.89 -7.86 -1.62
C PHE A 130 -3.92 -7.48 -3.11
N LEU A 131 -4.48 -8.32 -3.98
CA LEU A 131 -4.72 -7.96 -5.38
C LEU A 131 -5.77 -6.84 -5.49
N GLU A 132 -6.92 -6.98 -4.82
CA GLU A 132 -7.94 -5.92 -4.78
C GLU A 132 -7.38 -4.59 -4.26
N LEU A 133 -6.56 -4.65 -3.20
CA LEU A 133 -5.86 -3.48 -2.70
C LEU A 133 -4.91 -2.88 -3.73
N ALA A 134 -4.16 -3.71 -4.47
CA ALA A 134 -3.30 -3.22 -5.53
C ALA A 134 -4.07 -2.53 -6.67
N PHE A 135 -5.23 -3.08 -7.06
CA PHE A 135 -6.13 -2.43 -8.03
C PHE A 135 -6.65 -1.08 -7.53
N ALA A 136 -7.07 -1.00 -6.26
CA ALA A 136 -7.55 0.22 -5.66
C ALA A 136 -6.45 1.31 -5.62
N ILE A 137 -5.25 0.96 -5.16
CA ILE A 137 -4.11 1.89 -5.10
C ILE A 137 -3.69 2.34 -6.50
N HIS A 138 -3.62 1.43 -7.48
CA HIS A 138 -3.31 1.79 -8.86
C HIS A 138 -4.29 2.82 -9.41
N SER A 139 -5.59 2.61 -9.19
CA SER A 139 -6.65 3.52 -9.66
C SER A 139 -6.55 4.90 -9.00
N LEU A 140 -6.17 4.94 -7.72
CA LEU A 140 -5.91 6.20 -7.00
C LEU A 140 -4.70 6.95 -7.56
N ILE A 141 -3.62 6.24 -7.92
CA ILE A 141 -2.43 6.83 -8.55
C ILE A 141 -2.78 7.41 -9.92
N GLU A 142 -3.48 6.64 -10.77
CA GLU A 142 -3.91 7.11 -12.09
C GLU A 142 -4.80 8.36 -12.00
N SER A 143 -5.75 8.37 -11.06
CA SER A 143 -6.65 9.51 -10.84
C SER A 143 -5.89 10.76 -10.39
N ARG A 144 -4.86 10.61 -9.54
CA ARG A 144 -4.00 11.70 -9.10
C ARG A 144 -3.15 12.26 -10.26
N SER A 145 -2.57 11.39 -11.08
CA SER A 145 -1.80 11.79 -12.25
C SER A 145 -2.66 12.48 -13.33
N ALA A 146 -3.94 12.13 -13.44
CA ALA A 146 -4.87 12.78 -14.36
C ALA A 146 -5.29 14.19 -13.92
N GLY A 147 -5.42 14.43 -12.62
CA GLY A 147 -5.78 15.74 -12.06
C GLY A 147 -4.63 16.74 -11.92
N ALA A 148 -3.39 16.29 -12.12
CA ALA A 148 -2.18 17.13 -12.08
C ALA A 148 -1.74 17.64 -13.48
N ARG A 149 -2.48 17.30 -14.53
CA ARG A 149 -2.30 17.82 -15.91
C ARG A 149 -3.27 18.95 -16.18
#